data_AF-A0A8C1HHN3-F1
#
_entry.id   AF-A0A8C1HHN3-F1
#
_cell.length_a   1.000
_cell.length_b   1.000
_cell.length_c   1.000
_cell.angle_alpha   90.00
_cell.angle_beta   90.00
_cell.angle_gamma   90.00
#
_symmetry.space_group_name_H-M   'P 1'
#
loop_
_entity.id
_entity.type
_entity.pdbx_description
1 polymer ?
#
loop_
_entity_poly.entity_id
_entity_poly.type
_entity_poly.pdbx_seq_one_letter_code
_entity_poly.pdbx_strand_id
1 'polypeptide(L)'
;SLYRLTLELQTEDLIAWTFRRPETCIAHINKEYRIFSTIDVLDGRFRDRLKLDHQTGSLTITNTTTTHSGLYGVEINRNRTLISYRFNVTVSGVFADSDAVKSVSVIQGDSVTLQTNTETQ
;
A
#
# COMPACT_ATOMS: atom_id res chain seq x y z
N SER A 1 -1.46 9.09 28.59
CA SER A 1 -1.56 9.63 27.22
C SER A 1 -1.30 8.51 26.23
N LEU A 2 -2.28 8.11 25.43
CA LEU A 2 -2.11 7.11 24.38
C LEU A 2 -2.99 7.52 23.18
N TYR A 3 -2.37 8.11 22.17
CA TYR A 3 -3.00 8.33 20.87
C TYR A 3 -2.54 7.22 19.93
N ARG A 4 -3.31 6.14 19.83
CA ARG A 4 -3.16 5.21 18.70
C ARG A 4 -3.90 5.83 17.52
N LEU A 5 -3.15 6.46 16.62
CA LEU A 5 -3.64 6.88 15.31
C LEU A 5 -3.62 5.66 14.37
N THR A 6 -4.77 5.03 14.22
CA THR A 6 -5.06 4.22 13.03
C THR A 6 -6.35 4.81 12.49
N LEU A 7 -6.27 5.59 11.40
CA LEU A 7 -7.43 6.28 10.87
C LEU A 7 -8.38 5.25 10.24
N GLU A 8 -9.64 5.25 10.67
CA GLU A 8 -10.68 4.39 10.09
C GLU A 8 -11.21 5.02 8.80
N LEU A 9 -11.60 4.17 7.85
CA LEU A 9 -12.27 4.57 6.61
C LEU A 9 -13.61 5.22 6.92
N GLN A 10 -13.84 6.38 6.34
CA GLN A 10 -15.13 7.08 6.38
C GLN A 10 -16.04 6.56 5.27
N THR A 11 -17.36 6.65 5.48
CA THR A 11 -18.36 6.11 4.55
C THR A 11 -18.19 6.60 3.11
N GLU A 12 -17.77 7.84 2.90
CA GLU A 12 -17.61 8.46 1.57
C GLU A 12 -16.19 8.33 0.99
N ASP A 13 -15.29 7.58 1.67
CA ASP A 13 -13.91 7.45 1.20
C ASP A 13 -13.84 6.61 -0.09
N LEU A 14 -13.20 7.20 -1.10
CA LEU A 14 -12.74 6.51 -2.30
C LEU A 14 -11.22 6.42 -2.27
N ILE A 15 -10.66 5.21 -2.41
CA ILE A 15 -9.22 5.00 -2.41
C ILE A 15 -8.79 4.30 -3.68
N ALA A 16 -7.70 4.76 -4.30
CA ALA A 16 -7.04 4.09 -5.40
C ALA A 16 -5.56 3.86 -5.05
N TRP A 17 -5.12 2.61 -5.09
CA TRP A 17 -3.72 2.24 -4.97
C TRP A 17 -3.11 2.03 -6.35
N THR A 18 -1.94 2.62 -6.59
CA THR A 18 -1.23 2.55 -7.86
C THR A 18 0.21 2.06 -7.68
N PHE A 19 0.78 1.50 -8.76
CA PHE A 19 2.16 1.03 -8.81
C PHE A 19 2.87 1.47 -10.10
N ARG A 20 4.14 1.88 -9.95
CA ARG A 20 5.09 2.27 -11.02
C ARG A 20 4.63 3.50 -11.84
N ARG A 21 5.41 3.88 -12.86
CA ARG A 21 5.05 4.88 -13.88
C ARG A 21 4.95 4.24 -15.27
N PRO A 22 3.90 4.52 -16.07
CA PRO A 22 2.69 5.23 -15.67
C PRO A 22 1.97 4.50 -14.52
N GLU A 23 1.32 5.26 -13.64
CA GLU A 23 0.69 4.75 -12.43
C GLU A 23 -0.41 3.74 -12.81
N THR A 24 -0.16 2.47 -12.53
CA THR A 24 -1.11 1.38 -12.83
C THR A 24 -1.93 1.10 -11.58
N CYS A 25 -3.26 1.18 -11.68
CA CYS A 25 -4.15 0.84 -10.56
C CYS A 25 -4.02 -0.65 -10.22
N ILE A 26 -3.78 -0.94 -8.94
CA ILE A 26 -3.61 -2.29 -8.40
C ILE A 26 -4.67 -2.65 -7.36
N ALA A 27 -5.34 -1.65 -6.78
CA ALA A 27 -6.47 -1.86 -5.90
C ALA A 27 -7.35 -0.60 -5.81
N HIS A 28 -8.63 -0.80 -5.53
CA HIS A 28 -9.61 0.27 -5.37
C HIS A 28 -10.58 -0.03 -4.22
N ILE A 29 -10.93 1.00 -3.46
CA ILE A 29 -11.94 0.95 -2.41
C ILE A 29 -12.98 2.03 -2.70
N ASN A 30 -14.24 1.65 -2.57
CA ASN A 30 -15.35 2.57 -2.41
C ASN A 30 -16.14 2.16 -1.17
N LYS A 31 -15.96 2.91 -0.08
CA LYS A 31 -16.52 2.53 1.23
C LYS A 31 -18.05 2.64 1.25
N GLU A 32 -18.62 3.59 0.51
CA GLU A 32 -20.06 3.86 0.45
C GLU A 32 -20.80 2.63 -0.09
N TYR A 33 -20.29 2.08 -1.19
CA TYR A 33 -20.84 0.90 -1.84
C TYR A 33 -20.23 -0.42 -1.31
N ARG A 34 -19.36 -0.35 -0.29
CA ARG A 34 -18.64 -1.50 0.29
C ARG A 34 -17.86 -2.31 -0.74
N ILE A 35 -17.30 -1.64 -1.75
CA ILE A 35 -16.50 -2.27 -2.80
C ILE A 35 -15.04 -2.25 -2.36
N PHE A 36 -14.41 -3.42 -2.38
CA PHE A 36 -12.98 -3.62 -2.13
C PHE A 36 -12.46 -4.54 -3.22
N SER A 37 -11.67 -3.99 -4.15
CA SER A 37 -11.19 -4.73 -5.32
C SER A 37 -9.68 -4.66 -5.40
N THR A 38 -9.07 -5.80 -5.70
CA THR A 38 -7.68 -5.89 -6.15
C THR A 38 -7.66 -6.13 -7.65
N ILE A 39 -6.61 -5.67 -8.32
CA ILE A 39 -6.45 -5.75 -9.77
C ILE A 39 -5.09 -6.39 -10.02
N ASP A 40 -5.10 -7.55 -10.70
CA ASP A 40 -3.87 -8.13 -11.21
C ASP A 40 -3.47 -7.36 -12.48
N VAL A 41 -2.21 -6.96 -12.53
CA VAL A 41 -1.65 -6.26 -13.69
C VAL A 41 -1.20 -7.27 -14.74
N LEU A 42 -0.96 -6.84 -15.98
CA LEU A 42 -0.70 -7.75 -17.12
C LEU A 42 0.45 -8.74 -16.91
N ASP A 43 1.47 -8.38 -16.11
CA ASP A 43 2.60 -9.27 -15.83
C ASP A 43 2.32 -10.30 -14.72
N GLY A 44 1.11 -10.31 -14.14
CA GLY A 44 0.69 -11.27 -13.12
C GLY A 44 1.41 -11.13 -11.79
N ARG A 45 2.22 -10.07 -11.58
CA ARG A 45 3.10 -9.94 -10.40
C ARG A 45 2.35 -9.94 -9.07
N PHE A 46 1.09 -9.51 -9.07
CA PHE A 46 0.29 -9.29 -7.86
C PHE A 46 -0.78 -10.35 -7.66
N ARG A 47 -0.85 -11.34 -8.55
CA ARG A 47 -1.77 -12.47 -8.47
C ARG A 47 -1.75 -13.10 -7.09
N ASP A 48 -2.92 -13.12 -6.44
CA ASP A 48 -3.17 -13.69 -5.12
C ASP A 48 -2.34 -13.09 -3.97
N ARG A 49 -1.70 -11.93 -4.18
CA ARG A 49 -0.77 -11.30 -3.21
C ARG A 49 -1.31 -10.05 -2.54
N LEU A 50 -2.31 -9.40 -3.14
CA LEU A 50 -2.87 -8.16 -2.61
C LEU A 50 -4.02 -8.44 -1.64
N LYS A 51 -4.00 -7.76 -0.50
CA LYS A 51 -5.09 -7.76 0.48
C LYS A 51 -5.40 -6.32 0.91
N LEU A 52 -6.67 -5.99 1.02
CA LEU A 52 -7.13 -4.70 1.53
C LEU A 52 -7.67 -4.88 2.94
N ASP A 53 -7.25 -3.99 3.83
CA ASP A 53 -7.87 -3.88 5.14
C ASP A 53 -9.16 -3.04 5.04
N HIS A 54 -10.31 -3.66 5.33
CA HIS A 54 -11.61 -3.01 5.14
C HIS A 54 -11.91 -1.92 6.17
N GLN A 55 -11.11 -1.80 7.23
CA GLN A 55 -11.28 -0.81 8.28
C GLN A 55 -10.44 0.44 8.01
N THR A 56 -9.24 0.29 7.48
CA THR A 56 -8.24 1.36 7.35
C THR A 56 -7.92 1.72 5.91
N GLY A 57 -8.25 0.85 4.96
CA GLY A 57 -7.91 0.99 3.55
C GLY A 57 -6.45 0.67 3.21
N SER A 58 -5.72 0.12 4.19
CA SER A 58 -4.33 -0.29 4.01
C SER A 58 -4.21 -1.40 2.96
N LEU A 59 -3.14 -1.35 2.16
CA LEU A 59 -2.80 -2.39 1.20
C LEU A 59 -1.67 -3.26 1.76
N THR A 60 -1.92 -4.56 1.86
CA THR A 60 -0.90 -5.55 2.19
C THR A 60 -0.51 -6.33 0.93
N ILE A 61 0.80 -6.48 0.70
CA ILE A 61 1.38 -7.34 -0.34
C ILE A 61 2.03 -8.52 0.36
N THR A 62 1.53 -9.72 0.14
CA THR A 62 2.07 -10.96 0.72
C THR A 62 3.12 -11.60 -0.19
N ASN A 63 3.96 -12.46 0.38
CA ASN A 63 4.97 -13.24 -0.33
C ASN A 63 5.83 -12.35 -1.24
N THR A 64 6.43 -11.30 -0.66
CA THR A 64 7.11 -10.30 -1.48
C THR A 64 8.39 -10.83 -2.14
N THR A 65 8.70 -10.31 -3.32
CA THR A 65 9.94 -10.56 -4.05
C THR A 65 10.54 -9.23 -4.47
N THR A 66 11.82 -9.22 -4.86
CA THR A 66 12.52 -8.00 -5.32
C THR A 66 11.77 -7.28 -6.46
N THR A 67 11.00 -8.02 -7.26
CA THR A 67 10.14 -7.48 -8.34
C THR A 67 8.99 -6.60 -7.85
N HIS A 68 8.57 -6.70 -6.59
CA HIS A 68 7.57 -5.80 -6.00
C HIS A 68 8.17 -4.50 -5.49
N SER A 69 9.49 -4.32 -5.58
CA SER A 69 10.11 -3.03 -5.30
C SER A 69 9.62 -1.99 -6.32
N GLY A 70 9.43 -0.77 -5.86
CA GLY A 70 9.03 0.35 -6.72
C GLY A 70 8.23 1.41 -5.99
N LEU A 71 7.76 2.38 -6.78
CA LEU A 71 6.93 3.48 -6.32
C LEU A 71 5.48 3.02 -6.26
N TYR A 72 4.89 3.09 -5.07
CA TYR A 72 3.46 2.92 -4.82
C TYR A 72 2.84 4.30 -4.60
N GLY A 73 1.65 4.50 -5.14
CA GLY A 73 0.82 5.67 -4.89
C GLY A 73 -0.47 5.26 -4.19
N VAL A 74 -1.02 6.16 -3.39
CA VAL A 74 -2.40 6.07 -2.93
C VAL A 74 -3.04 7.44 -3.05
N GLU A 75 -4.24 7.47 -3.63
CA GLU A 75 -5.10 8.64 -3.67
C GLU A 75 -6.35 8.34 -2.87
N ILE A 76 -6.73 9.26 -2.00
CA ILE A 76 -7.91 9.19 -1.13
C ILE A 76 -8.76 10.41 -1.43
N ASN A 77 -9.95 10.20 -1.97
CA ASN A 77 -10.95 11.24 -2.10
C ASN A 77 -11.92 11.11 -0.92
N ARG A 78 -11.86 12.08 -0.02
CA ARG A 78 -12.69 12.16 1.19
C ARG A 78 -13.43 13.49 1.19
N ASN A 79 -14.75 13.45 1.09
CA ASN A 79 -15.61 14.65 1.16
C ASN A 79 -15.09 15.79 0.25
N ARG A 80 -14.75 15.48 -1.01
CA ARG A 80 -14.17 16.42 -2.01
C ARG A 80 -12.75 16.91 -1.72
N THR A 81 -12.09 16.39 -0.70
CA THR A 81 -10.67 16.60 -0.43
C THR A 81 -9.87 15.44 -1.02
N LEU A 82 -8.91 15.75 -1.89
CA LEU A 82 -7.98 14.77 -2.44
C LEU A 82 -6.71 14.75 -1.59
N ILE A 83 -6.39 13.59 -1.03
CA ILE A 83 -5.18 13.32 -0.26
C ILE A 83 -4.35 12.30 -1.04
N SER A 84 -3.06 12.55 -1.22
CA SER A 84 -2.17 11.67 -1.98
C SER A 84 -0.91 11.35 -1.19
N TYR A 85 -0.53 10.06 -1.16
CA TYR A 85 0.74 9.59 -0.61
C TYR A 85 1.49 8.76 -1.63
N ARG A 86 2.82 8.76 -1.49
CA ARG A 86 3.72 7.92 -2.28
C ARG A 86 4.68 7.18 -1.37
N PHE A 87 4.90 5.90 -1.66
CA PHE A 87 5.80 5.03 -0.93
C PHE A 87 6.83 4.47 -1.89
N ASN A 88 8.11 4.65 -1.57
CA ASN A 88 9.17 3.93 -2.26
C ASN A 88 9.47 2.65 -1.47
N VAL A 89 9.08 1.50 -2.02
CA VAL A 89 9.26 0.20 -1.37
C VAL A 89 10.46 -0.49 -1.99
N THR A 90 11.40 -0.92 -1.14
CA THR A 90 12.54 -1.73 -1.53
C THR A 90 12.45 -3.08 -0.83
N VAL A 91 12.32 -4.15 -1.61
CA VAL A 91 12.40 -5.53 -1.13
C VAL A 91 13.81 -6.03 -1.44
N SER A 92 14.55 -6.38 -0.41
CA SER A 92 15.92 -6.91 -0.52
C SER A 92 15.93 -8.41 -0.25
N GLY A 93 16.62 -9.16 -1.09
CA GLY A 93 16.98 -10.54 -0.76
C GLY A 93 18.10 -10.54 0.28
N VAL A 94 17.99 -11.37 1.32
CA VAL A 94 19.11 -11.60 2.23
C VAL A 94 20.09 -12.51 1.50
N PHE A 95 21.07 -11.90 0.84
CA PHE A 95 22.34 -12.56 0.61
C PHE A 95 23.10 -12.44 1.93
N ALA A 96 23.58 -13.55 2.48
CA ALA A 96 24.30 -13.56 3.74
C ALA A 96 25.65 -12.85 3.60
N ASP A 97 25.65 -11.52 3.51
CA ASP A 97 26.72 -10.66 4.02
C ASP A 97 26.33 -9.17 3.99
N SER A 98 26.88 -8.46 4.96
CA SER A 98 27.15 -7.02 4.99
C SER A 98 26.25 -6.07 5.82
N ASP A 99 27.01 -5.11 6.33
CA ASP A 99 26.89 -4.22 7.45
C ASP A 99 26.24 -2.88 7.04
N ALA A 100 25.55 -2.25 8.00
CA ALA A 100 25.03 -0.87 8.04
C ALA A 100 23.99 -0.34 7.00
N VAL A 101 22.87 0.18 7.55
CA VAL A 101 22.21 1.52 7.41
C VAL A 101 20.68 1.38 7.50
N LYS A 102 20.07 2.15 8.42
CA LYS A 102 18.64 2.10 8.77
C LYS A 102 17.75 2.59 7.62
N SER A 103 17.27 1.66 6.82
CA SER A 103 16.20 1.81 5.84
C SER A 103 15.07 0.84 6.18
N VAL A 104 13.81 1.15 5.84
CA VAL A 104 12.72 0.16 5.96
C VAL A 104 12.86 -0.80 4.79
N SER A 105 13.70 -1.81 4.97
CA SER A 105 13.85 -2.94 4.06
C SER A 105 12.87 -4.04 4.45
N VAL A 106 12.27 -4.68 3.45
CA VAL A 106 11.45 -5.88 3.65
C VAL A 106 12.24 -7.05 3.11
N ILE A 107 12.32 -8.12 3.91
CA ILE A 107 13.00 -9.35 3.50
C ILE A 107 12.11 -10.08 2.50
N GLN A 108 12.72 -10.65 1.47
CA GLN A 108 11.99 -11.49 0.52
C GLN A 108 11.22 -12.61 1.25
N GLY A 109 9.96 -12.80 0.86
CA GLY A 109 9.03 -13.73 1.49
C GLY A 109 8.14 -13.06 2.55
N ASP A 110 8.56 -11.93 3.12
CA ASP A 110 7.76 -11.22 4.11
C ASP A 110 6.62 -10.43 3.45
N SER A 111 5.64 -10.06 4.26
CA SER A 111 4.57 -9.14 3.85
C SER A 111 4.95 -7.69 4.12
N VAL A 112 4.54 -6.79 3.24
CA VAL A 112 4.58 -5.33 3.47
C VAL A 112 3.17 -4.80 3.57
N THR A 113 2.91 -3.90 4.53
CA THR A 113 1.64 -3.19 4.68
C THR A 113 1.87 -1.70 4.51
N LEU A 114 1.19 -1.11 3.52
CA LEU A 114 1.22 0.32 3.24
C LEU A 114 0.01 0.98 3.90
N GLN A 115 0.27 1.96 4.77
CA GLN A 115 -0.73 2.66 5.57
C GLN A 115 -0.96 4.07 5.03
N THR A 116 -2.19 4.56 5.12
CA THR A 116 -2.66 5.86 4.62
C THR A 116 -2.49 7.01 5.61
N ASN A 117 -1.55 6.91 6.56
CA ASN A 117 -1.46 7.81 7.72
C ASN A 117 -1.43 9.30 7.32
N THR A 118 -2.36 10.08 7.85
CA THR A 118 -2.36 11.54 7.77
C THR A 118 -1.56 12.12 8.94
N GLU A 119 -0.36 12.64 8.68
CA GLU A 119 0.17 13.77 9.47
C GLU A 119 -0.35 15.05 8.82
N THR A 120 -1.28 15.72 9.51
CA THR A 120 -1.54 17.15 9.29
C THR A 120 -0.76 17.88 10.37
N GLN A 121 0.21 18.69 9.94
CA GLN A 121 1.00 19.59 10.79
C GLN A 121 0.12 20.67 11.41
#